data_AF-A0A1F9UTI1-F1
#
_entry.id   AF-A0A1F9UTI1-F1
#
_cell.length_a   1.000
_cell.length_b   1.000
_cell.length_c   1.000
_cell.angle_alpha   90.00
_cell.angle_beta   90.00
_cell.angle_gamma   90.00
#
_symmetry.space_group_name_H-M   'P 1'
#
loop_
_entity.id
_entity.type
_entity.pdbx_description
1 polymer ?
#
loop_
_entity_poly.entity_id
_entity_poly.type
_entity_poly.pdbx_seq_one_letter_code
_entity_poly.pdbx_strand_id
1 'polypeptide(L)'
;MVLQGMSSRERVLRALAHHETDRVPIDLGSTWISTTTIPFYERLKRHFGVDRPTELMERNMQVCHIDEEILTRLSVDTRFVSYNSPELASNQCFELGEGHYRDPWGIEWRKPPSSYYYDLHQPPLAGEITKQDVCTTRGRSPMTPVSLAVCAPEWKPCGPGRIARWC
;
A
#
# COMPACT_ATOMS: atom_id res chain seq x y z
N MET A 1 -32.93 -1.39 -17.39
CA MET A 1 -32.35 -0.23 -18.08
C MET A 1 -30.85 -0.31 -17.84
N VAL A 2 -30.02 -0.51 -18.85
CA VAL A 2 -28.56 -0.60 -18.63
C VAL A 2 -28.06 0.82 -18.42
N LEU A 3 -27.65 1.15 -17.21
CA LEU A 3 -26.93 2.39 -16.94
C LEU A 3 -25.59 2.28 -17.71
N GLN A 4 -25.28 3.21 -18.60
CA GLN A 4 -23.98 3.25 -19.28
C GLN A 4 -23.33 4.62 -19.06
N GLY A 5 -21.99 4.63 -19.02
CA GLY A 5 -21.20 5.86 -19.02
C GLY A 5 -20.88 6.46 -17.66
N MET A 6 -20.93 5.70 -16.56
CA MET A 6 -20.47 6.22 -15.26
C MET A 6 -18.95 6.35 -15.23
N SER A 7 -18.45 7.45 -14.66
CA SER A 7 -17.03 7.54 -14.30
C SER A 7 -16.68 6.59 -13.15
N SER A 8 -15.42 6.19 -13.02
CA SER A 8 -14.96 5.36 -11.90
C SER A 8 -15.34 5.96 -10.54
N ARG A 9 -15.17 7.27 -10.38
CA ARG A 9 -15.55 8.00 -9.17
C ARG A 9 -17.05 7.92 -8.89
N GLU A 10 -17.88 8.16 -9.91
CA GLU A 10 -19.33 8.10 -9.76
C GLU A 10 -19.81 6.69 -9.41
N ARG A 11 -19.26 5.68 -10.09
CA ARG A 11 -19.55 4.27 -9.83
C ARG A 11 -19.26 3.90 -8.38
N VAL A 12 -18.08 4.24 -7.86
CA VAL A 12 -17.71 3.98 -6.46
C VAL A 12 -18.65 4.71 -5.49
N LEU A 13 -18.90 6.00 -5.69
CA LEU A 13 -19.75 6.78 -4.78
C LEU A 13 -21.20 6.29 -4.77
N ARG A 14 -21.75 5.89 -5.91
CA ARG A 14 -23.09 5.31 -6.00
C ARG A 14 -23.17 3.95 -5.33
N ALA A 15 -22.19 3.09 -5.56
CA ALA A 15 -22.12 1.77 -4.91
C ALA A 15 -22.05 1.90 -3.39
N LEU A 16 -21.22 2.83 -2.87
CA LEU A 16 -21.15 3.13 -1.43
C LEU A 16 -22.47 3.68 -0.86
N ALA A 17 -23.24 4.39 -1.68
CA ALA A 17 -24.59 4.86 -1.34
C ALA A 17 -25.70 3.81 -1.59
N HIS A 18 -25.32 2.56 -1.90
CA HIS A 18 -26.23 1.44 -2.18
C HIS A 18 -27.20 1.70 -3.35
N HIS A 19 -26.76 2.50 -4.33
CA HIS A 19 -27.49 2.73 -5.58
C HIS A 19 -26.97 1.84 -6.71
N GLU A 20 -27.87 1.47 -7.63
CA GLU A 20 -27.51 0.69 -8.83
C GLU A 20 -26.45 1.44 -9.66
N THR A 21 -25.48 0.68 -10.16
CA THR A 21 -24.34 1.12 -10.97
C THR A 21 -24.35 0.42 -12.33
N ASP A 22 -23.60 0.94 -13.29
CA ASP A 22 -23.45 0.33 -14.62
C ASP A 22 -22.69 -1.00 -14.59
N ARG A 23 -21.77 -1.16 -13.64
CA ARG A 23 -21.11 -2.42 -13.27
C ARG A 23 -20.63 -2.35 -11.82
N VAL A 24 -20.28 -3.50 -11.25
CA VAL A 24 -19.62 -3.57 -9.94
C VAL A 24 -18.27 -2.81 -9.99
N PRO A 25 -18.02 -1.85 -9.09
CA PRO A 25 -16.71 -1.22 -8.97
C PRO A 25 -15.62 -2.24 -8.61
N ILE A 26 -14.43 -2.07 -9.18
CA ILE A 26 -13.26 -2.93 -8.99
C ILE A 26 -12.21 -2.17 -8.20
N ASP A 27 -11.76 -2.78 -7.10
CA ASP A 27 -10.66 -2.30 -6.29
C ASP A 27 -9.46 -3.25 -6.41
N LEU A 28 -8.30 -2.73 -6.84
CA LEU A 28 -7.05 -3.46 -6.92
C LEU A 28 -5.89 -2.48 -6.73
N GLY A 29 -5.02 -2.77 -5.78
CA GLY A 29 -3.82 -1.97 -5.53
C GLY A 29 -4.08 -0.61 -4.90
N SER A 30 -5.25 -0.38 -4.29
CA SER A 30 -5.60 0.88 -3.60
C SER A 30 -5.14 0.95 -2.14
N THR A 31 -4.68 -0.17 -1.58
CA THR A 31 -4.14 -0.31 -0.23
C THR A 31 -3.08 -1.41 -0.22
N TRP A 32 -2.34 -1.53 0.89
CA TRP A 32 -1.45 -2.67 1.13
C TRP A 32 -2.16 -4.04 1.14
N ILE A 33 -3.47 -4.06 1.35
CA ILE A 33 -4.26 -5.29 1.48
C ILE A 33 -4.96 -5.68 0.17
N SER A 34 -5.38 -4.68 -0.63
CA SER A 34 -6.06 -4.90 -1.90
C SER A 34 -5.10 -5.09 -3.08
N THR A 35 -3.80 -5.27 -2.83
CA THR A 35 -2.80 -5.60 -3.85
C THR A 35 -2.45 -7.10 -3.82
N THR A 36 -1.33 -7.49 -4.43
CA THR A 36 -0.88 -8.87 -4.52
C THR A 36 0.61 -9.03 -4.19
N THR A 37 0.99 -10.27 -3.91
CA THR A 37 2.38 -10.66 -3.64
C THR A 37 3.23 -10.54 -4.90
N ILE A 38 4.52 -10.24 -4.72
CA ILE A 38 5.48 -10.09 -5.82
C ILE A 38 5.45 -11.29 -6.79
N PRO A 39 5.50 -12.57 -6.35
CA PRO A 39 5.53 -13.70 -7.29
C PRO A 39 4.27 -13.82 -8.15
N PHE A 40 3.12 -13.43 -7.61
CA PHE A 40 1.88 -13.36 -8.38
C PHE A 40 1.92 -12.20 -9.36
N TYR A 41 2.37 -11.02 -8.92
CA TYR A 41 2.43 -9.85 -9.77
C TYR A 41 3.38 -10.05 -10.97
N GLU A 42 4.52 -10.71 -10.77
CA GLU A 42 5.43 -11.08 -11.86
C GLU A 42 4.81 -12.02 -12.91
N ARG A 43 3.83 -12.85 -12.51
CA ARG A 43 3.03 -13.64 -13.46
C ARG A 43 2.03 -12.77 -14.20
N LEU A 44 1.41 -11.82 -13.49
CA LEU A 44 0.46 -10.87 -14.06
C LEU A 44 1.14 -9.97 -15.11
N LYS A 45 2.30 -9.38 -14.79
CA LYS A 45 3.10 -8.59 -15.74
C LYS A 45 3.39 -9.36 -17.03
N ARG A 46 3.82 -10.62 -16.92
CA ARG A 46 4.05 -11.48 -18.09
C ARG A 46 2.80 -11.72 -18.93
N HIS A 47 1.64 -11.92 -18.29
CA HIS A 47 0.37 -12.06 -19.00
C HIS A 47 -0.02 -10.77 -19.75
N PHE A 48 0.25 -9.61 -19.14
CA PHE A 48 -0.04 -8.32 -19.73
C PHE A 48 1.05 -7.81 -20.68
N GLY A 49 2.22 -8.46 -20.75
CA GLY A 49 3.35 -8.02 -21.57
C GLY A 49 4.06 -6.78 -21.03
N VAL A 50 3.98 -6.54 -19.72
CA VAL A 50 4.62 -5.39 -19.05
C VAL A 50 6.03 -5.77 -18.61
N ASP A 51 7.02 -5.03 -19.10
CA ASP A 51 8.43 -5.20 -18.75
C ASP A 51 8.93 -3.97 -17.97
N ARG A 52 8.69 -3.98 -16.66
CA ARG A 52 9.13 -2.94 -15.72
C ARG A 52 9.56 -3.57 -14.39
N PRO A 53 10.49 -2.95 -13.65
CA PRO A 53 10.84 -3.39 -12.30
C PRO A 53 9.62 -3.40 -11.39
N THR A 54 9.47 -4.45 -10.57
CA THR A 54 8.42 -4.46 -9.55
C THR A 54 8.82 -3.60 -8.37
N GLU A 55 7.99 -2.60 -8.08
CA GLU A 55 8.16 -1.72 -6.93
C GLU A 55 7.53 -2.36 -5.67
N LEU A 56 8.36 -2.62 -4.66
CA LEU A 56 7.91 -3.12 -3.37
C LEU A 56 7.09 -2.04 -2.66
N MET A 57 5.86 -2.38 -2.27
CA MET A 57 5.00 -1.47 -1.51
C MET A 57 5.14 -1.70 -0.01
N GLU A 58 5.26 -2.95 0.43
CA GLU A 58 5.49 -3.30 1.83
C GLU A 58 6.27 -4.62 1.91
N ARG A 59 7.30 -4.65 2.77
CA ARG A 59 8.26 -5.75 2.90
C ARG A 59 7.70 -6.97 3.65
N ASN A 60 7.01 -6.78 4.77
CA ASN A 60 6.53 -7.89 5.60
C ASN A 60 5.50 -8.78 4.88
N MET A 61 4.59 -8.18 4.12
CA MET A 61 3.60 -8.84 3.29
C MET A 61 4.15 -9.23 1.91
N GLN A 62 5.35 -8.75 1.54
CA GLN A 62 5.94 -8.92 0.21
C GLN A 62 5.00 -8.53 -0.93
N VAL A 63 4.30 -7.42 -0.73
CA VAL A 63 3.32 -6.91 -1.68
C VAL A 63 3.90 -5.73 -2.45
N CYS A 64 3.40 -5.52 -3.67
CA CYS A 64 3.95 -4.53 -4.59
C CYS A 64 2.91 -3.54 -5.10
N HIS A 65 3.41 -2.45 -5.69
CA HIS A 65 2.59 -1.57 -6.50
C HIS A 65 2.22 -2.25 -7.81
N ILE A 66 1.00 -2.00 -8.29
CA ILE A 66 0.50 -2.47 -9.58
C ILE A 66 0.70 -1.34 -10.59
N ASP A 67 1.26 -1.66 -11.74
CA ASP A 67 1.50 -0.72 -12.83
C ASP A 67 0.17 -0.12 -13.31
N GLU A 68 0.17 1.20 -13.51
CA GLU A 68 -0.99 1.98 -13.97
C GLU A 68 -1.59 1.42 -15.28
N GLU A 69 -0.74 0.90 -16.17
CA GLU A 69 -1.18 0.25 -17.40
C GLU A 69 -2.04 -1.00 -17.14
N ILE A 70 -1.67 -1.82 -16.15
CA ILE A 70 -2.43 -3.00 -15.77
C ILE A 70 -3.74 -2.60 -15.08
N LEU A 71 -3.70 -1.62 -14.17
CA LEU A 71 -4.90 -1.09 -13.52
C LEU A 71 -5.90 -0.53 -14.53
N THR A 72 -5.42 0.17 -15.56
CA THR A 72 -6.22 0.70 -16.66
C THR A 72 -6.83 -0.43 -17.49
N ARG A 73 -6.05 -1.43 -17.90
CA ARG A 73 -6.55 -2.57 -18.69
C ARG A 73 -7.55 -3.44 -17.93
N LEU A 74 -7.43 -3.51 -16.61
CA LEU A 74 -8.39 -4.19 -15.73
C LEU A 74 -9.60 -3.31 -15.37
N SER A 75 -9.65 -2.07 -15.87
CA SER A 75 -10.72 -1.10 -15.56
C SER A 75 -10.92 -0.90 -14.05
N VAL A 76 -9.83 -0.84 -13.28
CA VAL A 76 -9.84 -0.61 -11.83
C VAL A 76 -10.31 0.81 -11.53
N ASP A 77 -11.24 0.95 -10.57
CA ASP A 77 -11.95 2.20 -10.29
C ASP A 77 -11.27 3.08 -9.22
N THR A 78 -10.25 2.55 -8.56
CA THR A 78 -9.56 3.18 -7.43
C THR A 78 -8.05 3.29 -7.69
N ARG A 79 -7.37 4.18 -6.96
CA ARG A 79 -5.91 4.31 -6.97
C ARG A 79 -5.39 4.52 -5.56
N PHE A 80 -4.17 4.08 -5.31
CA PHE A 80 -3.56 4.22 -4.00
C PHE A 80 -3.19 5.67 -3.71
N VAL A 81 -3.64 6.14 -2.56
CA VAL A 81 -3.16 7.36 -1.93
C VAL A 81 -2.59 6.95 -0.58
N SER A 82 -1.31 7.22 -0.38
CA SER A 82 -0.59 6.88 0.83
C SER A 82 0.06 8.10 1.45
N TYR A 83 0.49 7.97 2.69
CA TYR A 83 1.38 8.94 3.30
C TYR A 83 2.82 8.54 2.99
N ASN A 84 3.65 9.52 2.65
CA ASN A 84 5.08 9.32 2.65
C ASN A 84 5.57 8.99 4.05
N SER A 85 6.57 8.11 4.11
CA SER A 85 7.35 7.96 5.33
C SER A 85 8.16 9.25 5.54
N PRO A 86 8.11 9.88 6.73
CA PRO A 86 8.93 11.03 7.02
C PRO A 86 10.38 10.54 7.06
N GLU A 87 11.27 11.34 6.51
CA GLU A 87 12.70 11.05 6.40
C GLU A 87 13.39 11.24 7.77
N LEU A 88 12.99 10.42 8.75
CA LEU A 88 13.59 10.41 10.08
C LEU A 88 14.62 9.29 10.18
N ALA A 89 15.74 9.55 10.87
CA ALA A 89 16.71 8.52 11.21
C ALA A 89 16.09 7.36 12.01
N SER A 90 15.03 7.64 12.78
CA SER A 90 14.27 6.63 13.52
C SER A 90 13.40 5.72 12.63
N ASN A 91 13.23 6.02 11.34
CA ASN A 91 12.41 5.25 10.40
C ASN A 91 13.22 4.26 9.55
N GLN A 92 14.43 3.91 10.00
CA GLN A 92 15.29 2.97 9.29
C GLN A 92 15.02 1.53 9.72
N CYS A 93 14.96 0.63 8.75
CA CYS A 93 15.07 -0.80 8.97
C CYS A 93 16.55 -1.17 9.11
N PHE A 94 16.87 -2.13 9.99
CA PHE A 94 18.22 -2.65 10.18
C PHE A 94 18.27 -4.11 9.74
N GLU A 95 19.13 -4.44 8.79
CA GLU A 95 19.38 -5.84 8.41
C GLU A 95 20.13 -6.57 9.54
N LEU A 96 19.62 -7.73 9.94
CA LEU A 96 20.18 -8.58 11.01
C LEU A 96 20.79 -9.88 10.45
N GLY A 97 20.54 -10.17 9.18
CA GLY A 97 21.01 -11.35 8.48
C GLY A 97 20.16 -11.65 7.24
N GLU A 98 20.45 -12.76 6.57
CA GLU A 98 19.67 -13.16 5.41
C GLU A 98 18.21 -13.42 5.80
N GLY A 99 17.30 -12.66 5.17
CA GLY A 99 15.87 -12.77 5.46
C GLY A 99 15.48 -12.31 6.87
N HIS A 100 16.35 -11.63 7.61
CA HIS A 100 16.09 -11.16 8.98
C HIS A 100 16.39 -9.67 9.10
N TYR A 101 15.39 -8.88 9.51
CA TYR A 101 15.57 -7.46 9.73
C TYR A 101 14.79 -6.98 10.95
N ARG A 102 15.20 -5.84 11.50
CA ARG A 102 14.46 -5.09 12.53
C ARG A 102 13.86 -3.85 11.93
N ASP A 103 12.57 -3.62 12.17
CA ASP A 103 11.87 -2.44 11.68
C ASP A 103 12.03 -1.22 12.61
N PRO A 104 11.53 -0.04 12.21
CA PRO A 104 11.56 1.18 13.03
C PRO A 104 10.90 1.09 14.40
N TRP A 105 9.96 0.15 14.56
CA TRP A 105 9.23 -0.10 15.80
C TRP A 105 9.97 -1.07 16.73
N GLY A 106 11.13 -1.56 16.30
CA GLY A 106 11.91 -2.55 17.04
C GLY A 106 11.40 -3.99 16.87
N ILE A 107 10.45 -4.23 15.96
CA ILE A 107 9.99 -5.59 15.65
C ILE A 107 11.06 -6.26 14.79
N GLU A 108 11.47 -7.46 15.16
CA GLU A 108 12.28 -8.30 14.30
C GLU A 108 11.40 -9.22 13.46
N TRP A 109 11.69 -9.25 12.17
CA TRP A 109 10.98 -9.97 11.15
C TRP A 109 11.90 -11.00 10.53
N ARG A 110 11.44 -12.24 10.36
CA ARG A 110 12.20 -13.30 9.68
C ARG A 110 11.41 -13.85 8.52
N LYS A 111 12.08 -14.10 7.40
CA LYS A 111 11.51 -14.69 6.18
C LYS A 111 11.71 -16.21 6.19
N PRO A 112 10.67 -17.03 6.45
CA PRO A 112 10.80 -18.47 6.30
C PRO A 112 10.89 -18.83 4.81
N PRO A 113 11.70 -19.83 4.42
CA PRO A 113 11.76 -20.31 3.03
C PRO A 113 10.42 -20.83 2.49
N SER A 114 9.52 -21.28 3.37
CA SER A 114 8.23 -21.87 3.03
C SER A 114 7.07 -20.86 2.94
N SER A 115 7.28 -19.60 3.33
CA SER A 115 6.22 -18.59 3.40
C SER A 115 6.36 -17.58 2.26
N TYR A 116 5.27 -16.91 1.88
CA TYR A 116 5.30 -15.69 1.06
C TYR A 116 5.44 -14.42 1.90
N TYR A 117 5.34 -14.51 3.21
CA TYR A 117 5.41 -13.38 4.14
C TYR A 117 6.63 -13.46 5.06
N TYR A 118 6.99 -12.34 5.66
CA TYR A 118 7.84 -12.33 6.84
C TYR A 118 6.98 -12.61 8.06
N ASP A 119 7.48 -13.46 8.93
CA ASP A 119 6.83 -13.76 10.19
C ASP A 119 7.44 -12.88 11.28
N LEU A 120 6.61 -12.49 12.26
CA LEU A 120 7.08 -11.82 13.45
C LEU A 120 8.02 -12.78 14.21
N HIS A 121 9.28 -12.39 14.35
CA HIS A 121 10.29 -13.17 15.03
C HIS A 121 10.46 -12.74 16.49
N GLN A 122 10.57 -11.44 16.73
CA GLN A 122 10.69 -10.87 18.07
C GLN A 122 9.87 -9.58 18.18
N PRO A 123 8.89 -9.50 19.10
CA PRO A 123 8.16 -8.26 19.33
C PRO A 123 9.03 -7.26 20.12
N PRO A 124 8.75 -5.94 20.02
CA PRO A 124 9.50 -4.91 20.74
C PRO A 124 9.23 -4.93 22.24
N LEU A 125 8.08 -5.49 22.65
CA LEU A 125 7.66 -5.68 24.03
C LEU A 125 7.36 -7.17 24.25
N ALA A 126 7.95 -7.76 25.28
CA ALA A 126 7.78 -9.15 25.66
C ALA A 126 7.91 -9.32 27.17
N GLY A 127 7.31 -10.38 27.74
CA GLY A 127 7.37 -10.66 29.17
C GLY A 127 6.43 -9.77 29.99
N GLU A 128 6.84 -9.39 31.21
CA GLU A 128 6.11 -8.45 32.05
C GLU A 128 6.27 -7.02 31.50
N ILE A 129 5.17 -6.42 31.06
CA ILE A 129 5.16 -5.09 30.44
C ILE A 129 4.72 -4.05 31.46
N THR A 130 5.54 -3.03 31.68
CA THR A 130 5.21 -1.88 32.52
C THR A 130 4.71 -0.69 31.68
N LYS A 131 4.06 0.28 32.34
CA LYS A 131 3.69 1.54 31.68
C LYS A 131 4.91 2.29 31.13
N GLN A 132 6.04 2.19 31.83
CA GLN A 132 7.27 2.86 31.42
C GLN A 132 7.78 2.29 30.09
N ASP A 133 7.71 0.97 29.90
CA ASP A 133 8.14 0.30 28.68
C ASP A 133 7.34 0.79 27.47
N VAL A 134 6.03 0.96 27.62
CA VAL A 134 5.17 1.51 26.55
C VAL A 134 5.57 2.95 26.20
N CYS A 135 5.90 3.78 27.21
CA CYS A 135 6.29 5.17 26.99
C CYS A 135 7.69 5.34 26.36
N THR A 136 8.60 4.39 26.57
CA THR A 136 9.97 4.43 26.03
C THR A 136 10.16 3.60 24.76
N THR A 137 9.17 2.79 24.39
CA THR A 137 9.21 1.97 23.18
C THR A 137 9.49 2.85 21.97
N ARG A 138 10.45 2.41 21.14
CA ARG A 138 10.78 3.09 19.89
C ARG A 138 9.57 3.06 18.95
N GLY A 139 9.20 4.22 18.43
CA GLY A 139 8.08 4.31 17.52
C GLY A 139 7.87 5.71 16.98
N ARG A 140 7.27 5.78 15.80
CA ARG A 140 6.86 7.04 15.18
C ARG A 140 5.82 7.71 16.09
N SER A 141 6.06 8.97 16.45
CA SER A 141 5.00 9.79 17.05
C SER A 141 3.88 9.96 16.01
N PRO A 142 2.60 9.69 16.35
CA PRO A 142 1.48 9.90 15.43
C PRO A 142 1.34 11.36 14.96
N MET A 143 2.04 12.29 15.62
CA MET A 143 2.07 13.72 15.30
C MET A 143 3.17 14.12 14.31
N THR A 144 4.01 13.19 13.82
CA THR A 144 5.05 13.53 12.85
C THR A 144 4.42 13.93 11.51
N PRO A 145 4.68 15.15 10.98
CA PRO A 145 4.16 15.57 9.69
C PRO A 145 4.57 14.62 8.57
N VAL A 146 3.62 14.28 7.70
CA VAL A 146 3.82 13.45 6.50
C VAL A 146 3.25 14.16 5.28
N SER A 147 3.92 14.02 4.14
CA SER A 147 3.35 14.39 2.85
C SER A 147 2.52 13.24 2.28
N LEU A 148 1.61 13.53 1.34
CA LEU A 148 0.87 12.49 0.61
C LEU A 148 1.66 12.06 -0.63
N ALA A 149 1.62 10.78 -0.94
CA ALA A 149 2.06 10.19 -2.20
C ALA A 149 0.89 9.53 -2.92
N VAL A 150 0.84 9.73 -4.23
CA VAL A 150 -0.12 9.10 -5.13
C VAL A 150 0.66 8.27 -6.14
N CYS A 151 0.34 6.98 -6.25
CA CYS A 151 0.96 6.09 -7.24
C CYS A 151 0.30 6.27 -8.63
N ALA A 152 0.41 7.46 -9.21
CA ALA A 152 -0.01 7.72 -10.59
C ALA A 152 0.97 8.72 -11.25
N PRO A 153 1.46 8.44 -12.48
CA PRO A 153 2.47 9.28 -13.14
C PRO A 153 1.98 10.68 -13.54
N GLU A 154 0.67 10.96 -13.49
CA GLU A 154 0.09 12.24 -13.92
C GLU A 154 -0.68 12.98 -12.81
N TRP A 155 -0.14 13.03 -11.59
CA TRP A 155 -0.66 13.96 -10.59
C TRP A 155 -0.14 15.39 -10.83
N LYS A 156 -0.99 16.28 -11.37
CA LYS A 156 -0.73 17.74 -11.33
C LYS A 156 -1.56 18.39 -10.22
N PRO A 157 -0.94 19.11 -9.27
CA PRO A 157 -1.70 19.83 -8.26
C PRO A 157 -2.56 20.91 -8.92
N CYS A 158 -3.88 20.80 -8.78
CA CYS A 158 -4.75 21.97 -8.91
C CYS A 158 -4.49 22.83 -7.67
N GLY A 159 -4.22 24.13 -7.86
CA GLY A 159 -3.81 25.06 -6.79
C GLY A 159 -4.68 25.06 -5.51
N PRO A 160 -4.25 25.79 -4.47
CA PRO A 160 -4.77 25.66 -3.12
C PRO A 160 -6.30 25.75 -3.05
N GLY A 161 -6.93 24.76 -2.40
CA GLY A 161 -8.38 24.73 -2.15
C GLY A 161 -9.23 23.94 -3.17
N ARG A 162 -8.63 23.26 -4.16
CA ARG A 162 -9.38 22.39 -5.09
C ARG A 162 -8.96 20.93 -4.95
N ILE A 163 -9.92 20.04 -4.72
CA ILE A 163 -9.73 18.60 -4.89
C ILE A 163 -9.46 18.36 -6.39
N ALA A 164 -8.32 17.73 -6.70
CA ALA A 164 -7.87 17.48 -8.06
C ALA A 164 -8.93 16.74 -8.89
N ARG A 165 -9.03 17.11 -10.17
CA ARG A 165 -9.86 16.40 -11.15
C ARG A 165 -9.00 15.40 -11.89
N TRP A 166 -9.48 14.17 -11.97
CA TRP A 166 -9.11 13.23 -13.01
C TRP A 166 -9.61 13.82 -14.33
N CYS A 167 -8.71 14.12 -15.26
CA CYS A 167 -9.09 14.26 -16.66
C CYS A 167 -9.38 12.88 -17.25
#